data_AF-A9BC65-F1
#
_entry.id   AF-A9BC65-F1
#
_cell.length_a   1.000
_cell.length_b   1.000
_cell.length_c   1.000
_cell.angle_alpha   90.00
_cell.angle_beta   90.00
_cell.angle_gamma   90.00
#
_symmetry.space_group_name_H-M   'P 1'
#
loop_
_entity.id
_entity.type
_entity.pdbx_description
1 polymer ?
#
loop_
_entity_poly.entity_id
_entity_poly.type
_entity_poly.pdbx_seq_one_letter_code
_entity_poly.pdbx_strand_id
1 'polypeptide(L)'
;MAIETTVVTFKLNGPFAEWAAIFDSDEANKRHAQYGIKPLYRGVDKSDPQKVIVIHQHQEGDLDKFLAANGDWIATHDVDMTSFDQSVWTAD
;
A
#
# COMPACT_ATOMS: atom_id res chain seq x y z
N MET A 1 -11.25 16.61 9.14
CA MET A 1 -10.90 15.36 8.44
C MET A 1 -10.07 14.55 9.41
N ALA A 2 -10.52 13.34 9.75
CA ALA A 2 -9.78 12.45 10.64
C ALA A 2 -8.57 11.86 9.91
N ILE A 3 -7.51 11.56 10.67
CA ILE A 3 -6.37 10.81 10.16
C ILE A 3 -6.72 9.33 10.29
N GLU A 4 -6.66 8.62 9.17
CA GLU A 4 -6.88 7.19 9.10
C GLU A 4 -5.55 6.48 8.87
N THR A 5 -5.42 5.31 9.49
CA THR A 5 -4.33 4.38 9.24
C THR A 5 -4.88 3.16 8.56
N THR A 6 -4.50 2.94 7.31
CA THR A 6 -4.93 1.77 6.57
C THR A 6 -3.81 0.74 6.54
N VAL A 7 -4.14 -0.46 7.01
CA VAL A 7 -3.30 -1.64 6.91
C VAL A 7 -3.76 -2.42 5.69
N VAL A 8 -2.87 -2.55 4.72
CA VAL A 8 -3.10 -3.28 3.47
C VAL A 8 -2.25 -4.53 3.48
N THR A 9 -2.84 -5.68 3.20
CA THR A 9 -2.10 -6.93 2.98
C THR A 9 -2.46 -7.52 1.63
N PHE A 10 -1.47 -8.05 0.93
CA PHE A 10 -1.67 -8.69 -0.37
C PHE A 10 -0.57 -9.72 -0.61
N LYS A 11 -0.76 -10.55 -1.62
CA LYS A 11 0.28 -11.47 -2.09
C LYS A 11 0.99 -10.90 -3.32
N LEU A 12 2.29 -11.10 -3.41
CA LEU A 12 3.09 -10.81 -4.58
C LEU A 12 3.28 -12.09 -5.41
N ASN A 13 3.26 -12.00 -6.74
CA ASN A 13 3.64 -13.13 -7.58
C ASN A 13 5.18 -13.24 -7.69
N GLY A 14 5.89 -12.13 -7.49
CA GLY A 14 7.35 -12.00 -7.50
C GLY A 14 7.98 -11.82 -6.10
N PRO A 15 9.30 -11.58 -6.05
CA PRO A 15 10.02 -11.42 -4.79
C PRO A 15 9.76 -10.06 -4.15
N PHE A 16 9.58 -10.06 -2.83
CA PHE A 16 9.38 -8.85 -2.04
C PHE A 16 10.44 -7.76 -2.27
N ALA A 17 11.70 -8.14 -2.49
CA ALA A 17 12.79 -7.17 -2.69
C ALA A 17 12.61 -6.30 -3.95
N GLU A 18 12.11 -6.88 -5.04
CA GLU A 18 11.84 -6.13 -6.28
C GLU A 18 10.65 -5.19 -6.08
N TRP A 19 9.57 -5.70 -5.49
CA TRP A 19 8.41 -4.87 -5.15
C TRP A 19 8.77 -3.72 -4.20
N ALA A 20 9.53 -4.02 -3.14
CA ALA A 20 9.96 -3.02 -2.16
C ALA A 20 10.82 -1.94 -2.80
N ALA A 21 11.71 -2.29 -3.73
CA ALA A 21 12.52 -1.31 -4.47
C ALA A 21 11.65 -0.36 -5.32
N ILE A 22 10.58 -0.86 -5.93
CA ILE A 22 9.65 -0.02 -6.69
C ILE A 22 8.81 0.85 -5.75
N PHE A 23 8.32 0.29 -4.65
CA PHE A 23 7.55 1.02 -3.65
C PHE A 23 8.40 2.11 -2.95
N ASP A 24 9.68 1.86 -2.72
CA ASP A 24 10.66 2.84 -2.20
C ASP A 24 11.10 3.88 -3.23
N SER A 25 10.78 3.67 -4.50
CA SER A 25 11.25 4.55 -5.55
C SER A 25 10.75 5.98 -5.33
N ASP A 26 11.54 6.95 -5.78
CA ASP A 26 11.21 8.36 -5.68
C ASP A 26 9.89 8.69 -6.40
N GLU A 27 9.56 7.94 -7.46
CA GLU A 27 8.30 8.08 -8.18
C GLU A 27 7.10 7.61 -7.35
N ALA A 28 7.19 6.42 -6.74
CA ALA A 28 6.15 5.93 -5.84
C ALA A 28 5.96 6.86 -4.64
N ASN A 29 7.04 7.31 -4.01
CA ASN A 29 6.98 8.27 -2.89
C ASN A 29 6.35 9.60 -3.29
N LYS A 30 6.69 10.15 -4.47
CA LYS A 30 6.06 11.37 -4.99
C LYS A 30 4.57 11.20 -5.20
N ARG A 31 4.13 10.06 -5.75
CA ARG A 31 2.69 9.78 -5.92
C ARG A 31 1.99 9.67 -4.58
N HIS A 32 2.51 8.89 -3.63
CA HIS A 32 1.92 8.82 -2.29
C HIS A 32 1.80 10.23 -1.66
N ALA A 33 2.87 11.03 -1.74
CA ALA A 33 2.88 12.40 -1.22
C ALA A 33 1.87 13.34 -1.92
N GLN A 34 1.65 13.18 -3.24
CA GLN A 34 0.67 13.97 -3.99
C GLN A 34 -0.77 13.76 -3.49
N TYR A 35 -1.07 12.56 -2.98
CA TYR A 35 -2.37 12.23 -2.41
C TYR A 35 -2.39 12.34 -0.87
N GLY A 36 -1.33 12.88 -0.25
CA GLY A 36 -1.25 12.98 1.21
C GLY A 36 -1.11 11.64 1.93
N ILE A 37 -0.76 10.58 1.19
CA ILE A 37 -0.54 9.24 1.73
C ILE A 37 0.89 9.15 2.25
N LYS A 38 1.02 8.75 3.50
CA LYS A 38 2.29 8.54 4.17
C LYS A 38 2.46 7.06 4.50
N PRO A 39 3.30 6.31 3.78
CA PRO A 39 3.68 4.98 4.22
C PRO A 39 4.41 5.05 5.57
N LEU A 40 3.93 4.31 6.55
CA LEU A 40 4.51 4.19 7.89
C LEU A 40 5.36 2.93 8.02
N TYR A 41 4.93 1.83 7.39
CA TYR A 41 5.59 0.54 7.50
C TYR A 41 5.32 -0.30 6.26
N ARG A 42 6.29 -1.15 5.90
CA ARG A 42 6.07 -2.29 5.01
C ARG A 42 6.88 -3.48 5.50
N GLY A 43 6.39 -4.68 5.22
CA GLY A 43 7.09 -5.91 5.55
C GLY A 43 6.53 -7.10 4.79
N VAL A 44 7.25 -8.21 4.88
CA VAL A 44 6.85 -9.51 4.35
C VAL A 44 6.55 -10.43 5.52
N ASP A 45 5.57 -11.30 5.36
CA ASP A 45 5.23 -12.31 6.36
C ASP A 45 6.39 -13.32 6.50
N LYS A 46 6.69 -13.71 7.75
CA LYS A 46 7.79 -14.65 8.02
C LYS A 46 7.48 -16.08 7.60
N SER A 47 6.19 -16.42 7.53
CA SER A 47 5.68 -17.76 7.19
C SER A 47 5.33 -17.85 5.70
N ASP A 48 4.96 -16.73 5.08
CA ASP A 48 4.63 -16.63 3.65
C ASP A 48 5.46 -15.51 2.98
N PRO A 49 6.56 -15.82 2.27
CA PRO A 49 7.44 -14.82 1.66
C PRO A 49 6.81 -14.06 0.49
N GLN A 50 5.60 -14.43 0.07
CA GLN A 50 4.82 -13.72 -0.95
C GLN A 50 3.81 -12.78 -0.30
N LYS A 51 3.42 -13.00 0.95
CA LYS A 51 2.46 -12.15 1.66
C LYS A 51 3.16 -10.90 2.20
N VAL A 52 2.67 -9.75 1.80
CA VAL A 52 3.18 -8.44 2.16
C VAL A 52 2.15 -7.69 2.99
N ILE A 53 2.65 -6.89 3.93
CA ILE A 53 1.86 -5.93 4.70
C ILE A 53 2.43 -4.53 4.47
N VAL A 54 1.54 -3.57 4.29
CA VAL A 54 1.87 -2.16 4.16
C VAL A 54 0.92 -1.35 5.02
N ILE A 55 1.46 -0.46 5.83
CA ILE A 55 0.70 0.42 6.70
C ILE A 55 0.89 1.83 6.18
N HIS A 56 -0.21 2.49 5.84
CA HIS A 56 -0.22 3.87 5.38
C HIS A 56 -1.08 4.71 6.29
N GLN A 57 -0.74 5.99 6.39
CA GLN A 57 -1.52 7.00 7.08
C GLN A 57 -1.91 8.10 6.10
N HIS A 58 -3.17 8.49 6.10
CA HIS A 58 -3.72 9.49 5.19
C HIS A 58 -4.91 10.19 5.84
N GLN A 59 -5.44 11.23 5.21
CA GLN A 59 -6.73 11.76 5.64
C GLN A 59 -7.86 10.87 5.12
N GLU A 60 -8.99 10.91 5.81
CA GLU A 60 -10.21 10.24 5.41
C GLU A 60 -10.54 10.51 3.92
N GLY A 61 -10.70 9.42 3.16
CA GLY A 61 -11.05 9.45 1.73
C GLY A 61 -9.90 9.73 0.75
N ASP A 62 -8.67 10.00 1.20
CA ASP A 62 -7.53 10.18 0.28
C ASP A 62 -6.99 8.85 -0.27
N LEU A 63 -7.08 7.76 0.50
CA LEU A 63 -6.72 6.43 0.00
C LEU A 63 -7.68 5.96 -1.08
N ASP A 64 -8.99 6.13 -0.92
CA ASP A 64 -9.97 5.81 -1.97
C ASP A 64 -9.69 6.58 -3.26
N LYS A 65 -9.35 7.88 -3.17
CA LYS A 65 -8.95 8.67 -4.34
C LYS A 65 -7.68 8.13 -4.98
N PHE A 66 -6.70 7.72 -4.18
CA PHE A 66 -5.47 7.16 -4.68
C PHE A 66 -5.70 5.80 -5.35
N LEU A 67 -6.46 4.90 -4.73
CA LEU A 67 -6.83 3.61 -5.31
C LEU A 67 -7.67 3.78 -6.57
N ALA A 68 -8.60 4.73 -6.61
CA ALA A 68 -9.39 5.02 -7.80
C ALA A 68 -8.55 5.62 -8.95
N ALA A 69 -7.55 6.44 -8.63
CA ALA A 69 -6.70 7.09 -9.63
C ALA A 69 -5.47 6.26 -10.05
N ASN A 70 -4.99 5.36 -9.19
CA ASN A 70 -3.75 4.61 -9.36
C ASN A 70 -3.94 3.09 -9.19
N GLY A 71 -5.18 2.58 -9.12
CA GLY A 71 -5.47 1.17 -8.95
C GLY A 71 -4.82 0.30 -10.03
N ASP A 72 -4.89 0.72 -11.30
CA ASP A 72 -4.18 0.08 -12.40
C ASP A 72 -2.67 0.08 -12.21
N TRP A 73 -2.10 1.15 -11.66
CA TRP A 73 -0.67 1.21 -11.37
C TRP A 73 -0.32 0.20 -10.26
N ILE A 74 -1.09 0.13 -9.18
CA ILE A 74 -0.87 -0.86 -8.10
C ILE A 74 -0.97 -2.29 -8.64
N ALA A 75 -1.94 -2.56 -9.52
CA ALA A 75 -2.11 -3.84 -10.20
C ALA A 75 -0.89 -4.21 -11.07
N THR A 76 -0.22 -3.23 -11.67
CA THR A 76 1.01 -3.47 -12.45
C THR A 76 2.25 -3.78 -11.61
N HIS A 77 2.19 -3.64 -10.29
CA HIS A 77 3.32 -3.92 -9.37
C HIS A 77 3.35 -5.36 -8.88
N ASP A 78 2.84 -6.30 -9.68
CA ASP A 78 2.87 -7.73 -9.38
C ASP A 78 2.08 -8.12 -8.12
N VAL A 79 1.16 -7.24 -7.72
CA VAL A 79 0.24 -7.45 -6.60
C VAL A 79 -0.92 -8.32 -7.06
N ASP A 80 -1.12 -9.45 -6.41
CA ASP A 80 -2.33 -10.24 -6.58
C ASP A 80 -3.52 -9.51 -5.95
N MET A 81 -4.30 -8.85 -6.80
CA MET A 81 -5.50 -8.11 -6.38
C MET A 81 -6.56 -9.03 -5.77
N THR A 82 -6.52 -10.35 -6.03
CA THR A 82 -7.49 -11.29 -5.46
C THR A 82 -7.22 -11.58 -3.98
N SER A 83 -5.96 -11.45 -3.55
CA SER A 83 -5.54 -11.53 -2.14
C SER A 83 -5.44 -10.17 -1.45
N PHE A 84 -5.93 -9.10 -2.09
CA PHE A 84 -5.89 -7.75 -1.52
C PHE A 84 -6.91 -7.61 -0.40
N ASP A 85 -6.41 -7.39 0.81
CA ASP A 85 -7.20 -7.12 2.02
C ASP A 85 -6.76 -5.78 2.61
N GLN A 86 -7.73 -4.95 2.98
CA GLN A 86 -7.46 -3.67 3.64
C GLN A 86 -8.32 -3.52 4.89
N SER A 87 -7.70 -3.00 5.94
CA SER A 87 -8.35 -2.66 7.21
C SER A 87 -8.04 -1.21 7.54
N VAL A 88 -9.09 -0.41 7.72
CA VAL A 88 -8.99 1.02 8.06
C VAL A 88 -9.11 1.18 9.57
N TRP A 89 -8.20 1.95 10.17
CA TRP A 89 -8.12 2.20 11.60
C TRP A 89 -8.15 3.70 11.88
N THR A 90 -9.03 4.11 12.79
CA THR A 90 -9.11 5.48 13.32
C THR A 90 -8.56 5.50 14.73
N ALA A 91 -8.08 6.65 15.19
CA ALA A 91 -7.66 6.87 16.57
C ALA A 91 -8.81 7.40 17.47
N ASP A 92 -10.04 7.34 16.97
CA ASP A 92 -11.27 7.83 17.61
C ASP A 92 -12.03 6.69 18.31
#